data_AF-A0A8J4FN17-F1
#
_entry.id   AF-A0A8J4FN17-F1
#
_cell.length_a   1.000
_cell.length_b   1.000
_cell.length_c   1.000
_cell.angle_alpha   90.00
_cell.angle_beta   90.00
_cell.angle_gamma   90.00
#
_symmetry.space_group_name_H-M   'P 1'
#
loop_
_entity.id
_entity.type
_entity.pdbx_description
1 polymer ?
#
loop_
_entity_poly.entity_id
_entity_poly.type
_entity_poly.pdbx_seq_one_letter_code
_entity_poly.pdbx_strand_id
1 'polypeptide(L)'
;MHAAETKEGPPPVLVDVRTHTEQQVSMIPGPYTLTQREFEERGPEAFRGYRIACYCTAGYRSGLFADKLRRRHGLDAYNLRGSILAWTQAGYPLADPRDGAPTNRVHVFSKDWAFQGKGYEPVMFQRPKIPFLTDAVGGLWQSGLRLLAGGKGGAPTGTQGQKTSS
;
A
#
# COMPACT_ATOMS: atom_id res chain seq x y z
N MET A 1 -21.43 -1.28 24.94
CA MET A 1 -21.86 -1.76 23.62
C MET A 1 -21.54 -3.24 23.58
N HIS A 2 -22.57 -4.09 23.59
CA HIS A 2 -22.41 -5.54 23.64
C HIS A 2 -21.85 -6.04 22.32
N ALA A 3 -20.63 -6.60 22.35
CA ALA A 3 -20.13 -7.42 21.25
C ALA A 3 -21.14 -8.53 21.01
N ALA A 4 -21.60 -8.67 19.76
CA ALA A 4 -22.54 -9.72 19.39
C ALA A 4 -21.92 -11.07 19.75
N GLU A 5 -22.50 -11.71 20.76
CA GLU A 5 -22.18 -13.07 21.17
C GLU A 5 -22.71 -13.98 20.06
N THR A 6 -21.85 -14.32 19.11
CA THR A 6 -22.14 -15.39 18.15
C THR A 6 -22.26 -16.70 18.92
N LYS A 7 -23.21 -17.57 18.55
CA LYS A 7 -23.55 -18.85 19.22
C LYS A 7 -22.37 -19.86 19.41
N GLU A 8 -21.14 -19.49 19.08
CA GLU A 8 -19.98 -20.35 18.82
C GLU A 8 -18.66 -19.68 19.29
N GLY A 9 -18.50 -19.46 20.59
CA GLY A 9 -17.22 -19.03 21.20
C GLY A 9 -16.82 -17.56 20.97
N PRO A 10 -15.62 -17.15 21.43
CA PRO A 10 -15.16 -15.78 21.31
C PRO A 10 -14.96 -15.38 19.84
N PRO A 11 -15.18 -14.11 19.49
CA PRO A 11 -14.98 -13.62 18.13
C PRO A 11 -13.53 -13.83 17.68
N PRO A 12 -13.30 -14.14 16.39
CA PRO A 12 -11.95 -14.33 15.87
C PRO A 12 -11.16 -13.01 15.87
N VAL A 13 -9.84 -13.12 15.97
CA VAL A 13 -8.91 -12.02 15.71
C VAL A 13 -8.85 -11.80 14.21
N LEU A 14 -9.20 -10.60 13.75
CA LEU A 14 -9.10 -10.21 12.35
C LEU A 14 -7.73 -9.60 12.06
N VAL A 15 -7.08 -10.03 10.99
CA VAL A 15 -5.77 -9.49 10.59
C VAL A 15 -5.81 -8.95 9.17
N ASP A 16 -5.70 -7.63 9.04
CA ASP A 16 -5.61 -6.92 7.77
C ASP A 16 -4.17 -6.96 7.24
N VAL A 17 -3.95 -7.75 6.19
CA VAL A 17 -2.61 -7.90 5.58
C VAL A 17 -2.40 -7.00 4.36
N ARG A 18 -3.28 -6.03 4.13
CA ARG A 18 -3.09 -5.01 3.10
C ARG A 18 -1.96 -4.05 3.49
N THR A 19 -1.52 -3.21 2.56
CA THR A 19 -0.53 -2.18 2.90
C THR A 19 -1.14 -1.13 3.82
N HIS A 20 -0.28 -0.37 4.49
CA HIS A 20 -0.70 0.77 5.30
C HIS A 20 -1.59 1.74 4.51
N THR A 21 -1.24 2.08 3.26
CA THR A 21 -2.04 2.99 2.43
C THR A 21 -3.43 2.45 2.13
N GLU A 22 -3.57 1.14 1.90
CA GLU A 22 -4.86 0.48 1.69
C GLU A 22 -5.71 0.42 2.96
N GLN A 23 -5.06 0.18 4.10
CA GLN A 23 -5.71 0.21 5.41
C GLN A 23 -6.27 1.59 5.72
N GLN A 24 -5.50 2.66 5.45
CA GLN A 24 -5.92 4.07 5.65
C GLN A 24 -7.15 4.49 4.84
N VAL A 25 -7.57 3.73 3.83
CA VAL A 25 -8.85 3.98 3.16
C VAL A 25 -10.03 3.56 4.03
N SER A 26 -9.91 2.39 4.66
CA SER A 26 -10.97 1.72 5.42
C SER A 26 -10.46 0.39 5.98
N MET A 27 -10.98 -0.08 7.11
CA MET A 27 -10.76 -1.44 7.64
C MET A 27 -12.07 -2.11 8.06
N ILE A 28 -12.05 -3.43 8.28
CA ILE A 28 -13.16 -4.14 8.91
C ILE A 28 -13.21 -3.74 10.40
N PRO A 29 -14.32 -3.16 10.89
CA PRO A 29 -14.39 -2.68 12.26
C PRO A 29 -14.43 -3.84 13.26
N GLY A 30 -13.85 -3.62 14.44
CA GLY A 30 -13.95 -4.56 15.56
C GLY A 30 -12.84 -4.35 16.59
N PRO A 31 -13.10 -4.65 17.88
CA PRO A 31 -12.10 -4.53 18.94
C PRO A 31 -10.93 -5.52 18.79
N TYR A 32 -11.07 -6.54 17.95
CA TYR A 32 -10.07 -7.57 17.67
C TYR A 32 -9.54 -7.51 16.23
N THR A 33 -9.71 -6.39 15.53
CA THR A 33 -9.07 -6.15 14.24
C THR A 33 -7.69 -5.55 14.42
N LEU A 34 -6.69 -6.18 13.81
CA LEU A 34 -5.30 -5.72 13.80
C LEU A 34 -4.83 -5.56 12.36
N THR A 35 -3.90 -4.64 12.14
CA THR A 35 -3.02 -4.69 10.97
C THR A 35 -2.04 -5.86 11.11
N GLN A 36 -1.52 -6.35 9.98
CA GLN A 36 -0.42 -7.34 10.02
C GLN A 36 0.75 -6.86 10.86
N ARG A 37 1.08 -5.56 10.79
CA ARG A 37 2.17 -4.96 11.55
C ARG A 37 1.94 -5.09 13.06
N GLU A 38 0.77 -4.68 13.54
CA GLU A 38 0.43 -4.78 14.98
C GLU A 38 0.39 -6.23 15.46
N PHE A 39 -0.10 -7.15 14.61
CA PHE A 39 -0.08 -8.57 14.91
C PHE A 39 1.36 -9.10 15.06
N GLU A 40 2.25 -8.75 14.13
CA GLU A 40 3.65 -9.20 14.15
C GLU A 40 4.46 -8.55 15.29
N GLU A 41 4.20 -7.27 15.61
CA GLU A 41 4.83 -6.55 16.73
C GLU A 41 4.48 -7.16 18.10
N ARG A 42 3.25 -7.66 18.28
CA ARG A 42 2.85 -8.41 19.48
C ARG A 42 3.46 -9.82 19.55
N GLY A 43 3.95 -10.32 18.42
CA GLY A 43 4.47 -11.68 18.27
C GLY A 43 3.35 -12.69 17.99
N PRO A 44 3.50 -13.56 16.97
CA PRO A 44 2.48 -14.57 16.63
C PRO A 44 2.08 -15.47 17.81
N GLU A 45 3.00 -15.74 18.73
CA GLU A 45 2.77 -16.62 19.87
C GLU A 45 1.82 -16.05 20.92
N ALA A 46 1.61 -14.74 20.95
CA ALA A 46 0.60 -14.10 21.79
C ALA A 46 -0.83 -14.52 21.39
N PHE A 47 -1.00 -15.09 20.19
CA PHE A 47 -2.31 -15.47 19.64
C PHE A 47 -2.54 -16.98 19.64
N ARG A 48 -1.75 -17.78 20.37
CA ARG A 48 -2.06 -19.21 20.57
C ARG A 48 -3.43 -19.37 21.25
N GLY A 49 -4.24 -20.31 20.75
CA GLY A 49 -5.58 -20.58 21.26
C GLY A 49 -6.68 -19.66 20.71
N TYR A 50 -6.33 -18.61 19.94
CA TYR A 50 -7.30 -17.77 19.24
C TYR A 50 -7.53 -18.28 17.82
N ARG A 51 -8.77 -18.15 17.34
CA ARG A 51 -9.09 -18.24 15.91
C ARG A 51 -8.65 -16.95 15.24
N ILE A 52 -7.87 -17.06 14.17
CA ILE A 52 -7.35 -15.91 13.42
C ILE A 52 -7.95 -15.93 12.02
N ALA A 53 -8.56 -14.82 11.60
CA ALA A 53 -9.08 -14.65 10.25
C ALA A 53 -8.32 -13.52 9.54
N CYS A 54 -7.43 -13.90 8.63
CA CYS A 54 -6.63 -12.98 7.83
C CYS A 54 -7.44 -12.52 6.61
N TYR A 55 -7.37 -11.24 6.27
CA TYR A 55 -8.03 -10.71 5.08
C TYR A 55 -7.14 -9.69 4.34
N CYS A 56 -7.35 -9.59 3.03
CA CYS A 56 -6.74 -8.55 2.21
C CYS A 56 -7.82 -7.90 1.31
N THR A 57 -7.48 -7.54 0.07
CA THR A 57 -8.47 -7.03 -0.89
C THR A 57 -9.38 -8.15 -1.38
N ALA A 58 -8.82 -9.23 -1.92
CA ALA A 58 -9.57 -10.30 -2.61
C ALA A 58 -9.23 -11.74 -2.13
N GLY A 59 -8.32 -11.91 -1.17
CA GLY A 59 -8.01 -13.22 -0.57
C GLY A 59 -6.65 -13.83 -0.87
N TYR A 60 -5.87 -13.28 -1.81
CA TYR A 60 -4.57 -13.85 -2.18
C TYR A 60 -3.50 -13.69 -1.09
N ARG A 61 -3.17 -12.43 -0.73
CA ARG A 61 -2.15 -12.11 0.28
C ARG A 61 -2.49 -12.71 1.65
N SER A 62 -3.75 -12.65 2.04
CA SER A 62 -4.23 -13.21 3.30
C SER A 62 -4.20 -14.73 3.33
N GLY A 63 -4.42 -15.41 2.19
CA GLY A 63 -4.22 -16.85 2.08
C GLY A 63 -2.78 -17.28 2.35
N LEU A 64 -1.81 -16.57 1.75
CA LEU A 64 -0.39 -16.81 1.98
C LEU A 64 0.01 -16.53 3.43
N PHE A 65 -0.50 -15.45 4.02
CA PHE A 65 -0.20 -15.11 5.41
C PHE A 65 -0.81 -16.13 6.40
N ALA A 66 -2.06 -16.53 6.22
CA ALA A 66 -2.68 -17.57 7.04
C ALA A 66 -1.93 -18.91 6.95
N ASP A 67 -1.48 -19.29 5.74
CA ASP A 67 -0.66 -20.49 5.55
C ASP A 67 0.69 -20.40 6.26
N LYS A 68 1.37 -19.23 6.19
CA LYS A 68 2.59 -18.95 6.96
C LYS A 68 2.34 -19.13 8.46
N LEU A 69 1.26 -18.57 9.00
CA LEU A 69 0.92 -18.68 10.43
C LEU A 69 0.69 -20.14 10.85
N ARG A 70 -0.08 -20.91 10.08
CA ARG A 70 -0.29 -22.33 10.35
C ARG A 70 1.02 -23.12 10.32
N ARG A 71 1.83 -22.97 9.27
CA ARG A 71 3.02 -23.80 9.05
C ARG A 71 4.20 -23.45 9.95
N ARG A 72 4.42 -22.16 10.22
CA ARG A 72 5.60 -21.69 10.98
C ARG A 72 5.34 -21.52 12.46
N HIS A 73 4.10 -21.23 12.85
CA HIS A 73 3.76 -20.90 14.23
C HIS A 73 2.73 -21.87 14.84
N GLY A 74 2.13 -22.76 14.04
CA GLY A 74 1.12 -23.71 14.53
C GLY A 74 -0.17 -23.04 15.00
N LEU A 75 -0.50 -21.85 14.47
CA LEU A 75 -1.69 -21.09 14.88
C LEU A 75 -2.94 -21.51 14.11
N ASP A 76 -4.11 -21.33 14.72
CA ASP A 76 -5.42 -21.60 14.14
C ASP A 76 -5.87 -20.45 13.22
N ALA A 77 -5.22 -20.35 12.05
CA ALA A 77 -5.34 -19.22 11.12
C ALA A 77 -6.03 -19.58 9.79
N TYR A 78 -6.98 -18.75 9.39
CA TYR A 78 -7.83 -18.91 8.21
C TYR A 78 -7.77 -17.70 7.29
N ASN A 79 -8.07 -17.93 6.01
CA ASN A 79 -8.28 -16.86 5.04
C ASN A 79 -9.76 -16.48 5.01
N LEU A 80 -10.08 -15.20 5.23
CA LEU A 80 -11.43 -14.69 4.99
C LEU A 80 -11.71 -14.72 3.48
N ARG A 81 -12.57 -15.65 3.06
CA ARG A 81 -12.88 -15.91 1.65
C ARG A 81 -13.39 -14.64 0.96
N GLY A 82 -12.75 -14.26 -0.14
CA GLY A 82 -13.05 -13.02 -0.88
C GLY A 82 -12.69 -11.73 -0.15
N SER A 83 -12.24 -11.83 1.11
CA SER A 83 -11.73 -10.75 1.96
C SER A 83 -12.63 -9.51 2.00
N ILE A 84 -12.05 -8.30 2.05
CA ILE A 84 -12.83 -7.06 2.25
C ILE A 84 -13.82 -6.80 1.10
N LEU A 85 -13.54 -7.27 -0.13
CA LEU A 85 -14.51 -7.15 -1.22
C LEU A 85 -15.76 -8.00 -0.95
N ALA A 86 -15.61 -9.28 -0.59
CA ALA A 86 -16.76 -10.11 -0.23
C ALA A 86 -17.49 -9.60 1.03
N TRP A 87 -16.75 -9.02 1.98
CA TRP A 87 -17.33 -8.33 3.14
C TRP A 87 -18.28 -7.20 2.71
N THR A 88 -17.83 -6.34 1.80
CA THR A 88 -18.69 -5.27 1.25
C THR A 88 -19.86 -5.80 0.42
N GLN A 89 -19.67 -6.89 -0.34
CA GLN A 89 -20.74 -7.54 -1.11
C GLN A 89 -21.85 -8.09 -0.19
N ALA A 90 -21.49 -8.54 1.02
CA ALA A 90 -22.44 -8.93 2.05
C ALA A 90 -23.10 -7.74 2.77
N GLY A 91 -22.72 -6.50 2.43
CA GLY A 91 -23.30 -5.27 3.00
C GLY A 91 -22.76 -4.89 4.37
N TYR A 92 -21.67 -5.51 4.84
CA TYR A 92 -21.12 -5.28 6.18
C TYR A 92 -20.28 -4.01 6.29
N PRO A 93 -20.32 -3.31 7.44
CA PRO A 93 -19.74 -1.98 7.59
C PRO A 93 -18.21 -1.96 7.44
N LEU A 94 -17.69 -0.81 7.03
CA LEU A 94 -16.28 -0.47 7.11
C LEU A 94 -16.10 0.74 8.04
N ALA A 95 -14.92 0.85 8.63
CA ALA A 95 -14.54 1.99 9.46
C ALA A 95 -13.28 2.65 8.93
N ASP A 96 -13.21 3.97 9.05
CA ASP A 96 -11.99 4.73 8.86
C ASP A 96 -11.03 4.43 10.03
N PRO A 97 -9.80 3.95 9.79
CA PRO A 97 -8.91 3.57 10.88
C PRO A 97 -8.39 4.76 11.70
N ARG A 98 -8.61 6.00 11.25
CA ARG A 98 -8.11 7.21 11.93
C ARG A 98 -8.94 7.60 13.15
N ASP A 99 -10.26 7.44 13.05
CA ASP A 99 -11.23 7.85 14.07
C ASP A 99 -12.29 6.78 14.37
N GLY A 100 -12.31 5.67 13.62
CA GLY A 100 -13.30 4.61 13.75
C GLY A 100 -14.66 4.94 13.14
N ALA A 101 -14.80 6.09 12.46
CA ALA A 101 -16.07 6.51 11.88
C ALA A 101 -16.51 5.56 10.74
N PRO A 102 -17.82 5.28 10.59
CA PRO A 102 -18.32 4.51 9.46
C PRO A 102 -17.94 5.14 8.12
N THR A 103 -17.51 4.31 7.18
CA THR A 103 -17.19 4.72 5.81
C THR A 103 -17.70 3.69 4.82
N ASN A 104 -18.00 4.13 3.60
CA ASN A 104 -18.32 3.25 2.47
C ASN A 104 -17.15 3.15 1.48
N ARG A 105 -16.02 3.81 1.74
CA ARG A 105 -14.85 3.78 0.87
C ARG A 105 -14.13 2.45 1.03
N VAL A 106 -13.65 1.87 -0.07
CA VAL A 106 -12.87 0.62 -0.06
C VAL A 106 -11.80 0.65 -1.14
N HIS A 107 -10.57 0.31 -0.80
CA HIS A 107 -9.49 0.28 -1.79
C HIS A 107 -9.67 -0.88 -2.79
N VAL A 108 -9.51 -0.58 -4.08
CA VAL A 108 -9.46 -1.56 -5.18
C VAL A 108 -8.27 -1.27 -6.10
N PHE A 109 -7.75 -2.29 -6.77
CA PHE A 109 -6.53 -2.14 -7.57
C PHE A 109 -6.71 -1.35 -8.87
N SER A 110 -7.86 -1.50 -9.52
CA SER A 110 -8.21 -0.79 -10.75
C SER A 110 -9.73 -0.78 -10.95
N LYS A 111 -10.19 -0.02 -11.94
CA LYS A 111 -11.61 0.08 -12.29
C LYS A 111 -12.20 -1.29 -12.65
N ASP A 112 -11.44 -2.11 -13.37
CA ASP A 112 -11.87 -3.46 -13.76
C ASP A 112 -11.89 -4.46 -12.59
N TRP A 113 -11.25 -4.09 -11.47
CA TRP A 113 -11.22 -4.86 -10.23
C TRP A 113 -12.15 -4.29 -9.14
N ALA A 114 -13.03 -3.35 -9.50
CA ALA A 114 -13.99 -2.73 -8.59
C ALA A 114 -15.20 -3.66 -8.31
N PHE A 115 -14.93 -4.78 -7.64
CA PHE A 115 -15.93 -5.80 -7.28
C PHE A 115 -16.55 -5.59 -5.88
N GLN A 116 -16.48 -4.38 -5.33
CA GLN A 116 -17.10 -4.08 -4.04
C GLN A 116 -18.63 -4.17 -4.10
N GLY A 117 -19.26 -4.31 -2.94
CA GLY A 117 -20.72 -4.32 -2.83
C GLY A 117 -21.38 -3.01 -3.28
N LYS A 118 -22.67 -3.08 -3.60
CA LYS A 118 -23.47 -1.89 -3.94
C LYS A 118 -23.47 -0.90 -2.76
N GLY A 119 -23.27 0.38 -3.05
CA GLY A 119 -23.21 1.45 -2.05
C GLY A 119 -21.82 1.74 -1.49
N TYR A 120 -20.81 0.91 -1.84
CA TYR A 120 -19.42 1.15 -1.51
C TYR A 120 -18.70 1.91 -2.64
N GLU A 121 -17.87 2.87 -2.25
CA GLU A 121 -17.08 3.72 -3.14
C GLU A 121 -15.68 3.11 -3.35
N PRO A 122 -15.32 2.72 -4.59
CA PRO A 122 -13.99 2.20 -4.88
C PRO A 122 -12.95 3.32 -4.87
N VAL A 123 -11.92 3.18 -4.04
CA VAL A 123 -10.76 4.07 -4.03
C VAL A 123 -9.61 3.37 -4.71
N MET A 124 -9.06 3.99 -5.75
CA MET A 124 -7.86 3.53 -6.43
C MET A 124 -6.73 4.51 -6.16
N PHE A 125 -5.52 4.01 -5.92
CA PHE A 125 -4.35 4.89 -5.91
C PHE A 125 -4.02 5.28 -7.35
N GLN A 126 -3.91 6.60 -7.59
CA GLN A 126 -3.45 7.07 -8.89
C GLN A 126 -2.01 6.60 -9.09
N ARG A 127 -1.79 5.75 -10.09
CA ARG A 127 -0.46 5.63 -10.68
C ARG A 127 -0.19 6.92 -11.44
N PRO A 128 0.93 7.62 -11.20
CA PRO A 128 1.34 8.71 -12.07
C PRO A 128 1.33 8.20 -13.52
N LYS A 129 0.62 8.89 -14.40
CA LYS A 129 0.81 8.72 -15.85
C LYS A 129 2.15 9.36 -16.19
N ILE A 130 3.26 8.71 -15.86
CA ILE A 130 4.56 9.10 -16.42
C ILE A 130 4.62 8.44 -17.79
N PRO A 131 4.40 9.16 -18.91
CA PRO A 131 4.78 8.63 -20.20
C PRO A 131 6.28 8.35 -20.17
N PHE A 132 6.65 7.18 -20.66
CA PHE A 132 8.00 6.70 -20.85
C PHE A 132 8.75 7.65 -21.81
N LEU A 133 9.20 8.83 -21.36
CA LEU A 133 10.08 9.72 -22.11
C LEU A 133 10.70 10.85 -21.25
N THR A 134 11.69 10.53 -20.42
CA THR A 134 12.78 11.48 -20.10
C THR A 134 14.10 10.72 -19.89
N ASP A 135 14.52 10.00 -20.92
CA ASP A 135 15.94 9.67 -21.16
C ASP A 135 16.63 10.76 -22.01
N ALA A 136 16.09 12.00 -22.04
CA ALA A 136 16.55 13.06 -22.94
C ALA A 136 16.82 14.41 -22.24
N VAL A 137 17.51 14.40 -21.09
CA VAL A 137 18.24 15.60 -20.60
C VAL A 137 19.75 15.33 -20.45
N GLY A 138 20.22 14.14 -20.80
CA GLY A 138 21.64 13.78 -20.81
C GLY A 138 22.09 13.30 -22.19
N GLY A 139 22.31 14.22 -23.14
CA GLY A 139 23.05 13.90 -24.36
C GLY A 139 22.39 14.35 -25.65
N LEU A 140 22.69 15.58 -26.06
CA LEU A 140 22.76 16.02 -27.47
C LEU A 140 23.51 17.35 -27.54
N TRP A 141 24.76 17.32 -27.07
CA TRP A 141 25.83 18.18 -27.58
C TRP A 141 26.40 17.48 -28.82
N GLN A 142 26.69 18.25 -29.89
CA GLN A 142 27.06 17.86 -31.28
C GLN A 142 25.84 17.85 -32.22
N SER A 143 25.70 18.68 -33.28
CA SER A 143 26.60 19.57 -34.02
C SER A 143 25.79 20.47 -34.98
N GLY A 144 26.29 21.67 -35.32
CA GLY A 144 25.94 22.39 -36.56
C GLY A 144 25.32 23.79 -36.38
N LEU A 145 26.08 24.86 -36.07
CA LEU A 145 26.88 25.75 -36.95
C LEU A 145 26.11 27.00 -37.47
N ARG A 146 26.49 28.17 -36.92
CA ARG A 146 26.64 29.54 -37.52
C ARG A 146 25.44 30.13 -38.31
N LEU A 147 25.01 31.39 -38.16
CA LEU A 147 25.80 32.63 -38.23
C LEU A 147 24.89 33.87 -37.99
N LEU A 148 25.51 34.98 -37.52
CA LEU A 148 25.08 36.41 -37.53
C LEU A 148 24.27 36.91 -36.32
N ALA A 149 24.62 37.98 -35.59
CA ALA A 149 25.61 39.05 -35.71
C ALA A 149 26.02 39.48 -34.28
N GLY A 150 27.28 39.78 -33.96
CA GLY A 150 27.98 41.03 -34.28
C GLY A 150 28.25 41.81 -32.99
N GLY A 151 29.51 42.10 -32.67
CA GLY A 151 29.86 43.07 -31.61
C GLY A 151 31.09 42.75 -30.76
N LYS A 152 32.25 43.31 -31.19
CA LYS A 152 33.39 43.91 -30.44
C LYS A 152 33.44 43.63 -28.92
N GLY A 153 34.55 43.25 -28.29
CA GLY A 153 35.98 43.35 -28.57
C GLY A 153 36.74 43.32 -27.23
N GLY A 154 38.04 43.04 -27.24
CA GLY A 154 38.92 43.24 -26.08
C GLY A 154 39.67 42.00 -25.60
N ALA A 155 40.88 41.78 -26.14
CA ALA A 155 42.03 41.19 -25.42
C ALA A 155 43.00 42.36 -25.10
N PRO A 156 44.15 42.20 -24.40
CA PRO A 156 44.81 41.00 -23.85
C PRO A 156 45.15 41.20 -22.34
N THR A 157 45.77 40.32 -21.55
CA THR A 157 47.16 39.80 -21.57
C THR A 157 47.31 38.84 -20.36
N GLY A 158 48.12 37.79 -20.46
CA GLY A 158 49.25 37.66 -19.51
C GLY A 158 49.46 36.26 -18.91
N THR A 159 50.15 35.41 -19.67
CA THR A 159 51.35 34.62 -19.33
C THR A 159 51.56 34.01 -17.92
N GLN A 160 51.71 32.68 -17.93
CA GLN A 160 52.60 31.78 -17.13
C GLN A 160 52.46 31.66 -15.60
N GLY A 161 52.41 30.39 -15.16
CA GLY A 161 52.73 29.96 -13.80
C GLY A 161 52.68 28.44 -13.68
N GLN A 162 53.80 27.78 -14.00
CA GLN A 162 54.02 26.34 -13.87
C GLN A 162 54.66 26.06 -12.49
N LYS A 163 54.52 24.82 -11.99
CA LYS A 163 55.29 24.14 -10.90
C LYS A 163 54.82 24.42 -9.46
N THR A 164 54.96 23.55 -8.45
CA THR A 164 55.21 22.09 -8.21
C THR A 164 55.27 21.98 -6.68
N SER A 165 54.71 20.92 -6.08
CA SER A 165 55.19 20.23 -4.86
C SER A 165 54.10 19.22 -4.48
N SER A 166 54.32 17.90 -4.57
CA SER A 166 55.00 17.09 -3.54
C SER A 166 54.34 17.21 -2.18
#